data_AF-A0A0F9V4W8-F1
#
_entry.id   AF-A0A0F9V4W8-F1
#
_cell.length_a   1.000
_cell.length_b   1.000
_cell.length_c   1.000
_cell.angle_alpha   90.00
_cell.angle_beta   90.00
_cell.angle_gamma   90.00
#
_symmetry.space_group_name_H-M   'P 1'
#
loop_
_entity.id
_entity.type
_entity.pdbx_description
1 polymer ?
#
loop_
_entity_poly.entity_id
_entity_poly.type
_entity_poly.pdbx_seq_one_letter_code
_entity_poly.pdbx_strand_id
1 'polypeptide(L)'
;MNRITLQPTIFINHPYGNETFGYRIYDDHGQTYSNVWDSMPDSDMEALSRVMDDGDETAQNILGFMHEQGLGIYIGDEWYPWDQIKHLFVDES
;
A
#
# COMPACT_ATOMS: atom_id res chain seq x y z
N MET A 1 -6.58 -15.87 -8.76
CA MET A 1 -5.25 -15.23 -8.77
C MET A 1 -5.40 -14.08 -7.81
N ASN A 2 -4.73 -14.12 -6.65
CA ASN A 2 -4.95 -13.14 -5.60
C ASN A 2 -4.50 -11.75 -6.11
N ARG A 3 -5.42 -10.81 -6.23
CA ARG A 3 -5.13 -9.46 -6.74
C ARG A 3 -4.87 -8.54 -5.55
N ILE A 4 -3.61 -8.22 -5.34
CA ILE A 4 -3.20 -7.26 -4.31
C ILE A 4 -3.30 -5.85 -4.88
N THR A 5 -3.97 -4.95 -4.17
CA THR A 5 -4.16 -3.56 -4.58
C THR A 5 -3.84 -2.62 -3.43
N LEU A 6 -2.99 -1.63 -3.70
CA LEU A 6 -2.70 -0.47 -2.89
C LEU A 6 -3.34 0.76 -3.55
N GLN A 7 -4.11 1.53 -2.80
CA GLN A 7 -4.76 2.73 -3.29
C GLN A 7 -4.40 3.93 -2.38
N PRO A 8 -3.41 4.75 -2.76
CA PRO A 8 -3.18 6.06 -2.16
C PRO A 8 -4.43 6.93 -2.31
N THR A 9 -4.87 7.58 -1.23
CA THR A 9 -6.14 8.33 -1.24
C THR A 9 -6.19 9.45 -0.22
N ILE A 10 -7.06 10.43 -0.50
CA ILE A 10 -7.49 11.47 0.44
C ILE A 10 -8.75 10.98 1.15
N PHE A 11 -8.81 11.15 2.47
CA PHE A 11 -9.98 10.88 3.29
C PHE A 11 -10.62 12.20 3.70
N ILE A 12 -11.91 12.36 3.40
CA ILE A 12 -12.67 13.57 3.75
C ILE A 12 -13.51 13.27 4.99
N ASN A 13 -13.25 14.00 6.08
CA ASN A 13 -14.10 13.95 7.27
C ASN A 13 -15.31 14.88 7.06
N HIS A 14 -16.40 14.34 6.48
CA HIS A 14 -17.59 15.10 6.10
C HIS A 14 -18.14 16.06 7.19
N PRO A 15 -18.22 15.66 8.48
CA PRO A 15 -18.64 16.57 9.55
C PRO A 15 -17.79 17.85 9.72
N TYR A 16 -16.48 17.80 9.44
CA TYR A 16 -15.55 18.88 9.76
C TYR A 16 -14.84 19.48 8.54
N GLY A 17 -14.98 18.87 7.36
CA GLY A 17 -14.34 19.31 6.12
C GLY A 17 -12.82 19.14 6.08
N ASN A 18 -12.23 18.49 7.08
CA ASN A 18 -10.80 18.23 7.10
C ASN A 18 -10.44 17.06 6.20
N GLU A 19 -9.38 17.23 5.42
CA GLU A 19 -8.76 16.21 4.59
C GLU A 19 -7.59 15.58 5.35
N THR A 20 -7.47 14.26 5.28
CA THR A 20 -6.27 13.54 5.67
C THR A 20 -5.78 12.66 4.53
N PHE A 21 -4.50 12.29 4.53
CA PHE A 21 -3.90 11.50 3.46
C PHE A 21 -3.57 10.10 3.96
N GLY A 22 -3.59 9.13 3.07
CA GLY A 22 -3.18 7.77 3.41
C GLY A 22 -3.46 6.80 2.29
N TYR A 23 -3.80 5.57 2.64
CA TYR A 23 -4.01 4.50 1.68
C TYR A 23 -5.12 3.53 2.11
N ARG A 24 -5.56 2.74 1.14
CA ARG A 24 -6.24 1.45 1.37
C ARG A 24 -5.39 0.36 0.76
N ILE A 25 -5.24 -0.76 1.44
CA ILE A 25 -4.60 -1.95 0.87
C ILE A 25 -5.51 -3.15 1.09
N TYR A 26 -5.67 -3.97 0.05
CA TYR A 26 -6.58 -5.11 0.09
C TYR A 26 -6.19 -6.19 -0.92
N ASP A 27 -6.62 -7.40 -0.62
CA ASP A 27 -6.53 -8.59 -1.46
C ASP A 27 -7.83 -9.43 -1.33
N ASP A 28 -7.83 -10.67 -1.80
CA ASP A 28 -9.01 -11.55 -1.70
C ASP A 28 -9.32 -11.99 -0.25
N HIS A 29 -8.42 -11.75 0.71
CA HIS A 29 -8.48 -12.27 2.09
C HIS A 29 -8.65 -11.18 3.15
N GLY A 30 -8.22 -9.95 2.88
CA GLY A 30 -8.24 -8.86 3.85
C GLY A 30 -8.24 -7.49 3.20
N GLN A 31 -8.61 -6.50 4.01
CA GLN A 31 -8.51 -5.09 3.67
C GLN A 31 -8.17 -4.29 4.91
N THR A 32 -7.37 -3.24 4.75
CA THR A 32 -7.16 -2.21 5.77
C THR A 32 -6.95 -0.84 5.11
N TYR A 33 -6.91 0.21 5.91
CA TYR A 33 -6.60 1.55 5.49
C TYR A 33 -5.88 2.30 6.61
N SER A 34 -5.06 3.27 6.21
CA SER A 34 -4.48 4.26 7.10
C SER A 34 -4.74 5.64 6.53
N ASN A 35 -4.84 6.65 7.39
CA ASN A 35 -5.13 8.03 7.01
C ASN A 35 -4.25 9.04 7.76
N VAL A 36 -3.04 8.60 8.12
CA VAL A 36 -2.07 9.32 8.96
C VAL A 36 -0.94 9.99 8.16
N TRP A 37 -0.94 9.92 6.84
CA TRP A 37 0.09 10.59 6.04
C TRP A 37 -0.07 12.11 6.11
N ASP A 38 1.06 12.81 6.20
CA ASP A 38 1.11 14.28 6.17
C ASP A 38 0.80 14.85 4.77
N SER A 39 1.08 14.09 3.72
CA SER A 39 0.83 14.45 2.32
C SER A 39 0.63 13.21 1.44
N MET A 40 0.09 13.39 0.23
CA MET A 40 0.13 12.35 -0.79
C MET A 40 1.58 12.07 -1.22
N PRO A 41 1.99 10.81 -1.43
CA PRO A 41 3.27 10.49 -2.06
C PRO A 41 3.34 11.03 -3.50
N ASP A 42 4.55 11.39 -3.93
CA ASP A 42 4.83 11.91 -5.28
C ASP A 42 4.89 10.78 -6.33
N SER A 43 4.99 9.53 -5.89
CA SER A 43 5.03 8.36 -6.78
C SER A 43 4.44 7.11 -6.14
N ASP A 44 4.08 6.13 -6.98
CA ASP A 44 3.58 4.83 -6.52
C ASP A 44 4.62 4.04 -5.71
N MET A 45 5.91 4.17 -6.04
CA MET A 45 6.98 3.53 -5.25
C MET A 45 7.12 4.17 -3.88
N GLU A 46 7.00 5.49 -3.78
CA GLU A 46 6.97 6.16 -2.49
C GLU A 46 5.73 5.76 -1.68
N ALA A 47 4.57 5.62 -2.33
CA ALA A 47 3.37 5.12 -1.67
C ALA A 47 3.59 3.72 -1.08
N LEU A 48 4.15 2.81 -1.87
CA LEU A 48 4.44 1.44 -1.43
C LEU A 48 5.44 1.43 -0.28
N SER A 49 6.53 2.20 -0.37
CA SER A 49 7.50 2.32 0.73
C SER A 49 6.85 2.84 2.01
N ARG A 50 6.00 3.88 1.94
CA ARG A 50 5.30 4.39 3.13
C ARG A 50 4.41 3.34 3.78
N VAL A 51 3.69 2.51 3.00
CA VAL A 51 2.88 1.40 3.54
C VAL A 51 3.75 0.32 4.16
N MET A 52 4.92 0.04 3.60
CA MET A 52 5.87 -0.91 4.21
C MET A 52 6.36 -0.40 5.56
N ASP A 53 6.54 0.91 5.72
CA ASP A 53 7.01 1.53 6.96
C ASP A 53 5.91 1.68 8.02
N ASP A 54 4.69 2.09 7.63
CA ASP A 54 3.60 2.44 8.55
C ASP A 54 2.46 1.42 8.62
N GLY A 55 2.55 0.34 7.85
CA GLY A 55 1.54 -0.69 7.71
C GLY A 55 1.17 -1.34 9.03
N ASP A 56 -0.14 -1.42 9.31
CA ASP A 56 -0.64 -2.25 10.41
C ASP A 56 -0.43 -3.76 10.14
N GLU A 57 -0.75 -4.62 11.10
CA GLU A 57 -0.60 -6.07 10.96
C GLU A 57 -1.30 -6.63 9.72
N THR A 58 -2.44 -6.07 9.31
CA THR A 58 -3.16 -6.52 8.10
C THR A 58 -2.42 -6.11 6.83
N ALA A 59 -1.95 -4.86 6.75
CA ALA A 59 -1.15 -4.39 5.63
C ALA A 59 0.15 -5.21 5.49
N GLN A 60 0.85 -5.45 6.60
CA GLN A 60 2.07 -6.24 6.64
C GLN A 60 1.83 -7.70 6.24
N ASN A 61 0.71 -8.31 6.65
CA ASN A 61 0.35 -9.66 6.22
C ASN A 61 0.11 -9.74 4.69
N ILE A 62 -0.57 -8.74 4.11
CA ILE A 62 -0.79 -8.67 2.66
C ILE A 62 0.54 -8.51 1.91
N LEU A 63 1.40 -7.60 2.36
CA LEU A 63 2.70 -7.35 1.75
C LEU A 63 3.69 -8.51 1.96
N GLY A 64 3.63 -9.18 3.11
CA GLY A 64 4.39 -10.40 3.40
C GLY A 64 4.01 -11.53 2.46
N PHE A 65 2.71 -11.79 2.30
CA PHE A 65 2.22 -12.77 1.32
C PHE A 65 2.65 -12.41 -0.12
N MET A 66 2.57 -11.14 -0.49
CA MET A 66 3.05 -10.66 -1.80
C MET A 66 4.54 -11.02 -2.02
N HIS A 67 5.38 -10.73 -1.02
CA HIS A 67 6.81 -11.00 -1.05
C HIS A 67 7.11 -12.50 -1.13
N GLU A 68 6.53 -13.31 -0.24
CA GLU A 68 6.75 -14.76 -0.18
C GLU A 68 6.38 -15.47 -1.48
N GLN A 69 5.33 -15.01 -2.15
CA GLN A 69 4.84 -15.60 -3.39
C GLN A 69 5.45 -14.97 -4.65
N GLY A 70 6.23 -13.89 -4.52
CA GLY A 70 6.77 -13.14 -5.65
C GLY A 70 5.68 -12.56 -6.56
N LEU A 71 4.61 -12.00 -5.96
CA LEU A 71 3.49 -11.40 -6.67
C LEU A 71 3.75 -9.92 -6.95
N GLY A 72 3.18 -9.42 -8.04
CA GLY A 72 3.09 -7.97 -8.26
C GLY A 72 1.92 -7.35 -7.49
N ILE A 73 1.78 -6.04 -7.61
CA ILE A 73 0.75 -5.24 -6.95
C ILE A 73 0.16 -4.20 -7.90
N TYR A 74 -1.14 -3.94 -7.76
CA TYR A 74 -1.75 -2.75 -8.36
C TYR A 74 -1.57 -1.55 -7.44
N ILE A 75 -1.06 -0.43 -7.95
CA ILE A 75 -1.02 0.84 -7.23
C ILE A 75 -1.91 1.82 -7.99
N GLY A 76 -3.05 2.17 -7.37
CA GLY A 76 -4.15 2.80 -8.11
C GLY A 76 -4.61 1.90 -9.25
N ASP A 77 -4.50 2.39 -10.49
CA ASP A 77 -4.87 1.67 -11.70
C ASP A 77 -3.68 0.97 -12.40
N GLU A 78 -2.45 1.20 -11.94
CA GLU A 78 -1.23 0.71 -12.59
C GLU A 78 -0.77 -0.63 -11.99
N TRP A 79 -0.33 -1.57 -12.83
CA TRP A 79 0.20 -2.86 -12.40
C TRP A 79 1.73 -2.85 -12.33
N TYR A 80 2.27 -3.19 -11.17
CA TYR A 80 3.69 -3.33 -10.93
C TYR A 80 4.06 -4.81 -10.75
N PRO A 81 4.78 -5.43 -11.70
CA PRO A 81 5.23 -6.81 -11.55
C PRO A 81 6.30 -6.92 -10.45
N TRP A 82 6.38 -8.10 -9.82
CA TRP A 82 7.33 -8.38 -8.74
C TRP A 82 8.78 -7.97 -9.08
N ASP A 83 9.23 -8.23 -10.30
CA ASP A 83 10.60 -7.88 -10.74
C ASP A 83 10.92 -6.38 -10.64
N GLN A 84 9.91 -5.51 -10.73
CA GLN A 84 10.07 -4.08 -10.60
C GLN A 84 10.12 -3.62 -9.14
N ILE A 85 9.42 -4.29 -8.23
CA ILE A 85 9.21 -3.82 -6.84
C ILE A 85 10.00 -4.60 -5.79
N LYS A 86 10.50 -5.80 -6.11
CA LYS A 86 11.20 -6.69 -5.16
C LYS A 86 12.40 -6.06 -4.45
N HIS A 87 13.02 -5.06 -5.08
CA HIS A 87 14.15 -4.32 -4.52
C HIS A 87 13.76 -3.40 -3.36
N LEU A 88 12.47 -3.18 -3.11
CA LEU A 88 11.97 -2.46 -1.94
C LEU A 88 11.83 -3.38 -0.72
N PHE A 89 11.80 -4.70 -0.91
CA PHE A 89 11.55 -5.73 0.11
C PHE A 89 12.83 -6.40 0.64
N VAL A 90 13.99 -5.91 0.23
CA VAL A 90 15.27 -6.45 0.69
C VAL A 90 15.62 -5.76 2.01
N ASP A 91 15.56 -6.50 3.10
CA ASP A 91 16.24 -6.12 4.34
C ASP A 91 17.74 -5.95 4.04
N GLU A 92 18.33 -4.85 4.53
CA GLU A 92 19.78 -4.77 4.67
C GLU A 92 20.22 -5.94 5.57
N SER A 93 20.92 -6.89 4.95
CA SER A 93 21.61 -8.00 5.61
C SER A 93 22.62 -7.54 6.65
#